data_AF-A0A3D1XPY0-F1
#
_entry.id   AF-A0A3D1XPY0-F1
#
_cell.length_a   1.000
_cell.length_b   1.000
_cell.length_c   1.000
_cell.angle_alpha   90.00
_cell.angle_beta   90.00
_cell.angle_gamma   90.00
#
_symmetry.space_group_name_H-M   'P 1'
#
loop_
_entity.id
_entity.type
_entity.pdbx_description
1 polymer ?
#
loop_
_entity_poly.entity_id
_entity_poly.type
_entity_poly.pdbx_seq_one_letter_code
_entity_poly.pdbx_strand_id
1 'polypeptide(L)'
;VLESITKKERKRNPSAPFITSSLQQEASRKLNYSPKKTMMLAQKLYEGIKLEKKGTVGLITYMRTDSVRLSDQALEEVRNYIPERYGKEYLPAKPNMYKSKKSAQEAHEAIRPTDVTLDPNFLKDHLEKDLFRLYQLIWSRFVSCQMVPAVLDTTQFDIKSGNYLFRSNGSILKFAGFMKVYVESQDDDNAEKTETKDSDRILPALKKGENLNLLEISPEQHFTQPPARFTEAMLVKEL
;
A
#
# COMPACT_ATOMS: atom_id res chain seq x y z
N VAL A 1 -14.97 -17.78 -29.84
CA VAL A 1 -13.82 -17.21 -30.58
C VAL A 1 -13.21 -16.10 -29.75
N LEU A 2 -11.89 -16.04 -29.66
CA LEU A 2 -11.20 -14.90 -29.04
C LEU A 2 -11.27 -13.68 -29.97
N GLU A 3 -12.20 -12.77 -29.71
CA GLU A 3 -12.50 -11.63 -30.58
C GLU A 3 -11.46 -10.51 -30.44
N SER A 4 -11.04 -10.21 -29.21
CA SER A 4 -10.07 -9.16 -28.95
C SER A 4 -9.08 -9.55 -27.85
N ILE A 5 -7.84 -9.05 -27.99
CA ILE A 5 -6.80 -9.13 -26.98
C ILE A 5 -6.27 -7.70 -26.79
N THR A 6 -6.40 -7.17 -25.58
CA THR A 6 -5.82 -5.88 -25.21
C THR A 6 -4.71 -6.10 -24.19
N LYS A 7 -3.48 -5.72 -24.53
CA LYS A 7 -2.34 -5.73 -23.60
C LYS A 7 -1.90 -4.31 -23.32
N LYS A 8 -1.75 -3.95 -22.04
CA LYS A 8 -1.32 -2.62 -21.61
C LYS A 8 -0.37 -2.73 -20.43
N GLU A 9 0.59 -1.82 -20.38
CA GLU A 9 1.38 -1.62 -19.17
C GLU A 9 0.62 -0.64 -18.26
N ARG A 10 0.39 -1.03 -17.00
CA ARG A 10 -0.25 -0.21 -15.97
C ARG A 10 0.75 0.05 -14.85
N LYS A 11 0.90 1.32 -14.48
CA LYS A 11 1.69 1.72 -13.31
C LYS A 11 0.79 1.87 -12.08
N ARG A 12 1.23 1.32 -10.95
CA ARG A 12 0.62 1.55 -9.64
C ARG A 12 1.58 2.44 -8.84
N ASN A 13 1.13 3.63 -8.49
CA ASN A 13 1.94 4.59 -7.74
C ASN A 13 1.92 4.24 -6.23
N PRO A 14 2.99 4.54 -5.50
CA PRO A 14 3.00 4.43 -4.05
C PRO A 14 2.05 5.42 -3.38
N SER A 15 1.45 5.00 -2.28
CA SER A 15 0.61 5.86 -1.44
C SER A 15 1.45 6.92 -0.71
N ALA A 16 0.79 8.01 -0.32
CA ALA A 16 1.41 9.10 0.45
C ALA A 16 1.93 8.61 1.83
N PRO A 17 2.92 9.31 2.43
CA PRO A 17 3.32 9.06 3.80
C PRO A 17 2.13 9.26 4.75
N PHE A 18 2.22 8.68 5.95
CA PHE A 18 1.09 8.68 6.87
C PHE A 18 0.76 10.08 7.41
N ILE A 19 -0.52 10.38 7.45
CA ILE A 19 -1.15 11.33 8.37
C ILE A 19 -1.95 10.55 9.42
N THR A 20 -2.48 11.25 10.43
CA THR A 20 -3.21 10.63 11.55
C THR A 20 -4.31 9.68 11.09
N SER A 21 -5.19 10.13 10.20
CA SER A 21 -6.33 9.35 9.73
C SER A 21 -5.90 8.13 8.92
N SER A 22 -4.94 8.28 8.00
CA SER A 22 -4.42 7.17 7.20
C SER A 22 -3.65 6.14 8.03
N LEU A 23 -2.95 6.55 9.09
CA LEU A 23 -2.27 5.63 10.01
C LEU A 23 -3.30 4.81 10.79
N GLN A 24 -4.33 5.44 11.32
CA GLN A 24 -5.41 4.76 12.05
C GLN A 24 -6.15 3.77 11.15
N GLN A 25 -6.44 4.15 9.90
CA GLN A 25 -7.05 3.27 8.92
C GLN A 25 -6.20 2.02 8.64
N GLU A 26 -4.92 2.20 8.27
CA GLU A 26 -4.06 1.06 7.95
C GLU A 26 -3.73 0.20 9.17
N ALA A 27 -3.61 0.80 10.36
CA ALA A 27 -3.41 0.04 11.59
C ALA A 27 -4.65 -0.79 11.97
N SER A 28 -5.85 -0.27 11.72
CA SER A 28 -7.08 -1.04 11.88
C SER A 28 -7.13 -2.20 10.88
N ARG A 29 -6.91 -1.95 9.59
CA ARG A 29 -6.95 -2.97 8.53
C ARG A 29 -5.87 -4.06 8.68
N LYS A 30 -4.62 -3.68 8.92
CA LYS A 30 -3.47 -4.62 8.88
C LYS A 30 -3.11 -5.20 10.24
N LEU A 31 -3.32 -4.44 11.31
CA LEU A 31 -2.88 -4.82 12.65
C LEU A 31 -4.05 -5.12 13.59
N ASN A 32 -5.29 -4.89 13.16
CA ASN A 32 -6.49 -4.99 13.99
C ASN A 32 -6.41 -4.09 15.24
N TYR A 33 -5.80 -2.91 15.11
CA TYR A 33 -5.70 -1.94 16.20
C TYR A 33 -6.79 -0.89 16.10
N SER A 34 -7.46 -0.64 17.22
CA SER A 34 -8.41 0.47 17.29
C SER A 34 -7.73 1.83 17.21
N PRO A 35 -8.41 2.90 16.77
CA PRO A 35 -7.84 4.24 16.71
C PRO A 35 -7.20 4.67 18.03
N LYS A 36 -7.85 4.36 19.18
CA LYS A 36 -7.31 4.63 20.52
C LYS A 36 -6.00 3.89 20.78
N LYS A 37 -5.93 2.60 20.43
CA LYS A 37 -4.70 1.80 20.61
C LYS A 37 -3.58 2.31 19.72
N THR A 38 -3.87 2.58 18.45
CA THR A 38 -2.91 3.14 17.49
C THR A 38 -2.31 4.45 18.00
N MET A 39 -3.13 5.38 18.49
CA MET A 39 -2.62 6.66 19.01
C MET A 39 -1.82 6.51 20.29
N MET A 40 -2.19 5.60 21.19
CA MET A 40 -1.43 5.33 22.41
C MET A 40 -0.04 4.75 22.10
N LEU A 41 0.04 3.81 21.15
CA LEU A 41 1.33 3.25 20.71
C LEU A 41 2.18 4.29 19.95
N ALA A 42 1.56 5.09 19.08
CA ALA A 42 2.25 6.17 18.36
C ALA A 42 2.81 7.24 19.32
N GLN A 43 2.07 7.59 20.39
CA GLN A 43 2.57 8.49 21.43
C GLN A 43 3.85 7.94 22.07
N LYS A 44 3.88 6.65 22.44
CA LYS A 44 5.08 6.01 23.00
C LYS A 44 6.26 6.02 22.02
N LEU A 45 6.00 5.76 20.73
CA LEU A 45 7.04 5.84 19.70
C LEU A 45 7.59 7.26 19.54
N TYR A 46 6.74 8.29 19.71
CA TYR A 46 7.13 9.70 19.62
C TYR A 46 7.92 10.17 20.85
N GLU A 47 7.43 9.92 22.06
CA GLU A 47 8.07 10.30 23.33
C GLU A 47 9.41 9.58 23.54
N GLY A 48 9.50 8.37 22.98
CA GLY A 48 10.73 7.64 22.82
C GLY A 48 10.82 6.36 23.63
N ILE A 49 11.70 5.48 23.18
CA ILE A 49 11.91 4.16 23.73
C ILE A 49 13.36 4.03 24.15
N LYS A 50 13.60 3.39 25.30
CA LYS A 50 14.95 3.17 25.80
C LYS A 50 15.62 2.08 24.97
N LEU A 51 16.62 2.47 24.19
CA LEU A 51 17.49 1.58 23.44
C LEU A 51 18.83 1.48 24.15
N GLU A 52 19.33 0.26 24.36
CA GLU A 52 20.50 -0.03 25.21
C GLU A 52 21.73 0.84 24.90
N LYS A 53 22.00 1.10 23.62
CA LYS A 53 23.18 1.86 23.15
C LYS A 53 22.91 3.30 22.73
N LYS A 54 21.63 3.72 22.61
CA LYS A 54 21.25 5.05 22.11
C LYS A 54 20.48 5.89 23.14
N GLY A 55 20.21 5.37 24.34
CA GLY A 55 19.39 6.06 25.33
C GLY A 55 17.91 6.09 24.93
N THR A 56 17.14 7.06 25.43
CA THR A 56 15.75 7.25 25.02
C THR A 56 15.68 7.95 23.68
N VAL A 57 15.13 7.27 22.66
CA VAL A 57 15.04 7.79 21.29
C VAL A 57 13.59 7.83 20.84
N GLY A 58 13.13 9.00 20.41
CA GLY A 58 11.87 9.15 19.66
C GLY A 58 12.01 8.52 18.29
N LEU A 59 11.24 7.47 18.00
CA LEU A 59 11.33 6.69 16.77
C LEU A 59 10.53 7.28 15.61
N ILE A 60 9.51 8.08 15.89
CA ILE A 60 8.66 8.70 14.87
C ILE A 60 8.46 10.19 15.11
N THR A 61 8.08 10.91 14.05
CA THR A 61 7.60 12.29 14.14
C THR A 61 6.24 12.39 14.83
N TYR A 62 5.79 13.61 15.12
CA TYR A 62 4.53 13.85 15.82
C TYR A 62 3.33 13.23 15.08
N MET A 63 2.59 12.38 15.79
CA MET A 63 1.55 11.52 15.22
C MET A 63 0.18 12.17 15.04
N ARG A 64 0.00 13.43 15.47
CA ARG A 64 -1.22 14.21 15.23
C ARG A 64 -0.94 15.28 14.18
N THR A 65 -1.06 14.85 12.93
CA THR A 65 -0.80 15.66 11.74
C THR A 65 -1.83 15.33 10.64
N ASP A 66 -2.15 16.32 9.83
CA ASP A 66 -2.92 16.22 8.60
C ASP A 66 -2.06 16.48 7.35
N SER A 67 -0.75 16.66 7.54
CA SER A 67 0.22 17.02 6.51
C SER A 67 0.96 15.79 5.99
N VAL A 68 1.00 15.63 4.66
CA VAL A 68 1.83 14.61 4.00
C VAL A 68 3.24 15.12 3.66
N ARG A 69 3.62 16.30 4.16
CA ARG A 69 4.91 16.94 3.90
C ARG A 69 6.05 16.18 4.56
N LEU A 70 7.15 16.00 3.83
CA LEU A 70 8.42 15.50 4.34
C LEU A 70 9.43 16.65 4.33
N SER A 71 10.30 16.76 5.34
CA SER A 71 11.42 17.71 5.30
C SER A 71 12.46 17.31 4.26
N ASP A 72 13.23 18.30 3.80
CA ASP A 72 14.31 18.08 2.84
C ASP A 72 15.36 17.09 3.37
N GLN A 73 15.68 17.17 4.67
CA GLN A 73 16.55 16.20 5.34
C GLN A 73 15.99 14.77 5.26
N ALA A 74 14.70 14.57 5.58
CA ALA A 74 14.09 13.24 5.52
C ALA A 74 14.04 12.69 4.09
N LEU A 75 13.81 13.57 3.10
CA LEU A 75 13.87 13.22 1.68
C LEU A 75 15.28 12.82 1.26
N GLU A 76 16.31 13.53 1.70
CA GLU A 76 17.70 13.18 1.41
C GLU A 76 18.07 11.81 2.02
N GLU A 77 17.76 11.61 3.31
CA GLU A 77 18.04 10.36 4.02
C GLU A 77 17.41 9.15 3.35
N VAL A 78 16.11 9.18 3.04
CA VAL A 78 15.43 8.05 2.40
C VAL A 78 15.91 7.80 0.97
N ARG A 79 16.30 8.86 0.24
CA ARG A 79 16.85 8.73 -1.11
C ARG A 79 18.25 8.12 -1.13
N ASN A 80 19.03 8.32 -0.08
CA ASN A 80 20.31 7.63 0.12
C ASN A 80 20.08 6.16 0.56
N TYR A 81 19.10 5.92 1.42
CA TYR A 81 18.79 4.60 1.94
C TYR A 81 18.25 3.63 0.87
N ILE A 82 17.35 4.07 -0.02
CA ILE A 82 16.69 3.19 -0.99
C ILE A 82 17.69 2.45 -1.91
N PRO A 83 18.65 3.13 -2.56
CA PRO A 83 19.65 2.46 -3.40
C PRO A 83 20.52 1.46 -2.64
N GLU A 84 20.93 1.78 -1.41
CA GLU A 84 21.78 0.92 -0.59
C GLU A 84 21.05 -0.37 -0.20
N ARG A 85 19.76 -0.27 0.12
CA ARG A 85 18.97 -1.40 0.61
C ARG A 85 18.28 -2.20 -0.49
N TYR A 86 17.76 -1.53 -1.52
CA TYR A 86 16.86 -2.13 -2.51
C TYR A 86 17.39 -2.12 -3.94
N GLY A 87 18.37 -1.26 -4.25
CA GLY A 87 18.91 -1.05 -5.59
C GLY A 87 18.52 0.30 -6.20
N LYS A 88 19.39 0.85 -7.07
CA LYS A 88 19.21 2.17 -7.71
C LYS A 88 17.93 2.25 -8.55
N GLU A 89 17.51 1.13 -9.12
CA GLU A 89 16.29 1.01 -9.93
C GLU A 89 15.00 1.25 -9.15
N TYR A 90 15.04 1.20 -7.82
CA TYR A 90 13.88 1.47 -6.96
C TYR A 90 13.76 2.95 -6.57
N LEU A 91 14.77 3.77 -6.84
CA LEU A 91 14.78 5.20 -6.52
C LEU A 91 14.25 6.03 -7.70
N PRO A 92 13.19 6.84 -7.53
CA PRO A 92 12.73 7.75 -8.58
C PRO A 92 13.76 8.87 -8.82
N ALA A 93 13.88 9.29 -10.08
CA ALA A 93 14.83 10.32 -10.50
C ALA A 93 14.64 11.63 -9.72
N LYS A 94 13.40 12.01 -9.42
CA LYS A 94 13.03 13.13 -8.55
C LYS A 94 12.26 12.62 -7.33
N PRO A 95 12.29 13.33 -6.18
CA PRO A 95 11.45 13.00 -5.04
C PRO A 95 9.97 12.96 -5.42
N ASN A 96 9.23 12.02 -4.84
CA ASN A 96 7.78 11.95 -5.03
C ASN A 96 7.12 13.04 -4.17
N MET A 97 6.36 13.93 -4.82
CA MET A 97 5.68 15.03 -4.16
C MET A 97 4.21 14.69 -3.91
N TYR A 98 3.77 14.80 -2.65
CA TYR A 98 2.40 14.59 -2.23
C TYR A 98 1.78 15.91 -1.78
N LYS A 99 0.52 16.14 -2.14
CA LYS A 99 -0.21 17.37 -1.79
C LYS A 99 -1.16 17.10 -0.62
N SER A 100 -1.06 17.92 0.42
CA SER A 100 -2.03 17.95 1.52
C SER A 100 -3.37 18.53 1.04
N LYS A 101 -4.44 18.30 1.80
CA LYS A 101 -5.73 18.99 1.57
C LYS A 101 -5.55 20.49 1.83
N LYS A 102 -6.33 21.33 1.12
CA LYS A 102 -6.25 22.80 1.24
C LYS A 102 -6.50 23.34 2.66
N SER A 103 -7.20 22.58 3.50
CA SER A 103 -7.52 22.93 4.89
C SER A 103 -6.48 22.44 5.90
N ALA A 104 -5.40 21.79 5.44
CA ALA A 104 -4.42 21.19 6.32
C ALA A 104 -3.57 22.25 7.02
N GLN A 105 -3.20 22.00 8.28
CA GLN A 105 -2.25 22.85 9.00
C GLN A 105 -0.82 22.50 8.54
N GLU A 106 -0.36 23.16 7.47
CA GLU A 106 0.90 22.84 6.76
C GLU A 106 2.20 23.03 7.57
N ALA A 107 2.12 23.46 8.83
CA ALA A 107 3.28 23.63 9.71
C ALA A 107 3.87 22.30 10.21
N HIS A 108 3.18 21.17 10.02
CA HIS A 108 3.61 19.86 10.50
C HIS A 108 4.15 18.96 9.37
N GLU A 109 4.98 17.99 9.75
CA GLU A 109 5.42 16.91 8.88
C GLU A 109 4.47 15.71 8.94
N ALA A 110 4.59 14.83 7.96
CA ALA A 110 3.97 13.50 7.98
C ALA A 110 4.51 12.64 9.13
N ILE A 111 3.75 11.60 9.47
CA ILE A 111 4.16 10.56 10.41
C ILE A 111 5.15 9.64 9.70
N ARG A 112 6.41 9.70 10.11
CA ARG A 112 7.54 8.96 9.54
C ARG A 112 8.54 8.59 10.64
N PRO A 113 9.48 7.66 10.38
CA PRO A 113 10.65 7.49 11.23
C PRO A 113 11.44 8.78 11.37
N THR A 114 12.00 9.02 12.56
CA THR A 114 12.97 10.11 12.79
C THR A 114 14.31 9.83 12.12
N ASP A 115 14.69 8.56 12.00
CA ASP A 115 15.90 8.05 11.35
C ASP A 115 15.50 6.81 10.53
N VAL A 116 15.68 6.87 9.20
CA VAL A 116 15.32 5.76 8.29
C VAL A 116 16.22 4.54 8.47
N THR A 117 17.44 4.72 8.98
CA THR A 117 18.43 3.65 9.17
C THR A 117 18.09 2.74 10.35
N LEU A 118 17.17 3.17 11.22
CA LEU A 118 16.55 2.33 12.24
C LEU A 118 15.58 1.32 11.61
N ASP A 119 16.08 0.46 10.70
CA ASP A 119 15.31 -0.59 10.04
C ASP A 119 14.58 -1.45 11.11
N PRO A 120 13.27 -1.68 10.97
CA PRO A 120 12.49 -2.45 11.92
C PRO A 120 13.14 -3.79 12.31
N ASN A 121 13.82 -4.46 11.38
CA ASN A 121 14.48 -5.73 11.64
C ASN A 121 15.50 -5.64 12.79
N PHE A 122 16.18 -4.50 12.96
CA PHE A 122 17.10 -4.27 14.07
C PHE A 122 16.39 -3.97 15.39
N LEU A 123 15.17 -3.46 15.35
CA LEU A 123 14.40 -3.06 16.54
C LEU A 123 13.49 -4.18 17.06
N LYS A 124 13.34 -5.27 16.32
CA LYS A 124 12.38 -6.35 16.62
C LYS A 124 12.54 -6.92 18.03
N ASP A 125 13.77 -7.06 18.50
CA ASP A 125 14.07 -7.63 19.83
C ASP A 125 14.10 -6.57 20.94
N HIS A 126 14.01 -5.28 20.58
CA HIS A 126 14.06 -4.14 21.52
C HIS A 126 12.68 -3.51 21.75
N LEU A 127 11.66 -3.93 21.02
CA LEU A 127 10.31 -3.37 21.07
C LEU A 127 9.29 -4.42 21.45
N GLU A 128 8.32 -4.03 22.28
CA GLU A 128 7.11 -4.84 22.45
C GLU A 128 6.43 -5.08 21.10
N LYS A 129 5.86 -6.27 20.92
CA LYS A 129 5.28 -6.75 19.66
C LYS A 129 4.38 -5.72 18.97
N ASP A 130 3.53 -5.03 19.72
CA ASP A 130 2.58 -4.07 19.15
C ASP A 130 3.23 -2.74 18.76
N LEU A 131 4.21 -2.27 19.53
CA LEU A 131 5.03 -1.10 19.18
C LEU A 131 5.86 -1.37 17.93
N PHE A 132 6.50 -2.54 17.89
CA PHE A 132 7.27 -3.00 16.74
C PHE A 132 6.42 -3.01 15.46
N ARG A 133 5.23 -3.61 15.51
CA ARG A 133 4.33 -3.72 14.34
C ARG A 133 3.87 -2.35 13.85
N LEU A 134 3.53 -1.44 14.76
CA LEU A 134 3.14 -0.08 14.37
C LEU A 134 4.32 0.71 13.79
N TYR A 135 5.50 0.59 14.38
CA TYR A 135 6.71 1.21 13.85
C TYR A 135 7.06 0.67 12.46
N GLN A 136 7.02 -0.65 12.27
CA GLN A 136 7.25 -1.30 10.99
C GLN A 136 6.25 -0.81 9.92
N LEU A 137 4.98 -0.66 10.29
CA LEU A 137 3.95 -0.09 9.41
C LEU A 137 4.32 1.33 8.96
N ILE A 138 4.66 2.21 9.91
CA ILE A 138 5.06 3.60 9.64
C ILE A 138 6.31 3.66 8.76
N TRP A 139 7.33 2.88 9.11
CA TRP A 139 8.60 2.81 8.39
C TRP A 139 8.40 2.35 6.95
N SER A 140 7.66 1.27 6.73
CA SER A 140 7.41 0.74 5.39
C SER A 140 6.62 1.73 4.51
N ARG A 141 5.64 2.44 5.07
CA ARG A 141 4.90 3.48 4.34
C ARG A 141 5.79 4.65 3.95
N PHE A 142 6.66 5.11 4.86
CA PHE A 142 7.59 6.20 4.58
C PHE A 142 8.60 5.84 3.49
N VAL A 143 9.25 4.68 3.58
CA VAL A 143 10.21 4.25 2.55
C VAL A 143 9.53 4.05 1.20
N SER A 144 8.41 3.31 1.18
CA SER A 144 7.68 3.02 -0.06
C SER A 144 7.14 4.27 -0.76
N CYS A 145 6.76 5.33 -0.03
CA CYS A 145 6.27 6.57 -0.65
C CYS A 145 7.33 7.28 -1.50
N GLN A 146 8.62 7.02 -1.26
CA GLN A 146 9.73 7.58 -2.06
C GLN A 146 10.34 6.57 -3.03
N MET A 147 9.68 5.45 -3.31
CA MET A 147 10.10 4.47 -4.33
C MET A 147 9.38 4.68 -5.67
N VAL A 148 9.91 4.08 -6.73
CA VAL A 148 9.25 4.10 -8.06
C VAL A 148 7.94 3.29 -8.07
N PRO A 149 7.02 3.59 -9.00
CA PRO A 149 5.80 2.81 -9.20
C PRO A 149 6.06 1.33 -9.48
N ALA A 150 5.13 0.48 -9.05
CA ALA A 150 5.07 -0.89 -9.54
C ALA A 150 4.55 -0.89 -11.00
N VAL A 151 5.03 -1.83 -11.80
CA VAL A 151 4.65 -1.97 -13.21
C VAL A 151 3.98 -3.33 -13.40
N LEU A 152 2.77 -3.32 -13.94
CA LEU A 152 1.99 -4.52 -14.24
C LEU A 152 1.70 -4.57 -15.73
N ASP A 153 1.87 -5.75 -16.33
CA ASP A 153 1.36 -6.02 -17.67
C ASP A 153 -0.05 -6.58 -17.51
N THR A 154 -1.05 -5.82 -17.98
CA THR A 154 -2.45 -6.24 -17.95
C THR A 154 -2.87 -6.80 -19.30
N THR A 155 -3.62 -7.90 -19.28
CA THR A 155 -4.19 -8.54 -20.46
C THR A 155 -5.69 -8.66 -20.27
N GLN A 156 -6.45 -8.20 -21.26
CA GLN A 156 -7.90 -8.40 -21.34
C GLN A 156 -8.22 -9.22 -22.58
N PHE A 157 -9.00 -10.28 -22.40
CA PHE A 157 -9.59 -11.08 -23.47
C PHE A 157 -11.08 -10.80 -23.55
N ASP A 158 -11.56 -10.50 -24.76
CA ASP A 158 -12.98 -10.52 -25.10
C ASP A 158 -13.26 -11.74 -25.97
N ILE A 159 -14.12 -12.63 -25.49
CA ILE A 159 -14.44 -13.92 -26.10
C ILE A 159 -15.89 -13.90 -26.55
N LYS A 160 -16.10 -13.97 -27.87
CA LYS A 160 -17.43 -13.99 -28.46
C LYS A 160 -17.95 -15.41 -28.61
N SER A 161 -19.20 -15.63 -28.20
CA SER A 161 -19.94 -16.88 -28.39
C SER A 161 -21.39 -16.56 -28.76
N GLY A 162 -21.73 -16.71 -30.05
CA GLY A 162 -23.03 -16.27 -30.57
C GLY A 162 -23.27 -14.78 -30.31
N ASN A 163 -24.34 -14.48 -29.56
CA ASN A 163 -24.73 -13.12 -29.17
C ASN A 163 -24.09 -12.66 -27.84
N TYR A 164 -23.29 -13.50 -27.20
CA TYR A 164 -22.70 -13.23 -25.89
C TYR A 164 -21.23 -12.82 -26.01
N LEU A 165 -20.80 -11.94 -25.11
CA LEU A 165 -19.41 -11.54 -24.93
C LEU A 165 -18.96 -11.89 -23.51
N PHE A 166 -17.99 -12.78 -23.40
CA PHE A 166 -17.33 -13.12 -22.15
C PHE A 166 -16.05 -12.30 -22.04
N ARG A 167 -15.77 -11.75 -20.86
CA ARG A 167 -14.55 -11.00 -20.59
C ARG A 167 -13.72 -11.70 -19.54
N SER A 168 -12.42 -11.80 -19.79
CA SER A 168 -11.43 -12.25 -18.82
C SER A 168 -10.31 -11.24 -18.71
N ASN A 169 -9.89 -10.96 -17.48
CA ASN A 169 -8.77 -10.06 -17.19
C ASN A 169 -7.68 -10.84 -16.46
N GLY A 170 -6.44 -10.51 -16.77
CA GLY A 170 -5.26 -10.99 -16.09
C GLY A 170 -4.23 -9.89 -15.95
N SER A 171 -3.37 -10.02 -14.96
CA SER A 171 -2.21 -9.15 -14.84
C SER A 171 -1.01 -9.92 -14.34
N ILE A 172 0.18 -9.43 -14.70
CA ILE A 172 1.46 -9.99 -14.29
C ILE A 172 2.30 -8.85 -13.75
N LEU A 173 2.85 -9.01 -12.54
CA LEU A 173 3.78 -8.06 -11.96
C LEU A 173 5.11 -8.10 -12.74
N LYS A 174 5.36 -7.07 -13.53
CA LYS A 174 6.59 -6.90 -14.32
C LYS A 174 7.72 -6.30 -13.50
N PHE A 175 7.38 -5.36 -12.62
CA PHE A 175 8.33 -4.76 -11.69
C PHE A 175 7.65 -4.38 -10.38
N ALA A 176 8.18 -4.82 -9.25
CA ALA A 176 7.55 -4.63 -7.94
C ALA A 176 7.53 -3.16 -7.48
N GLY A 177 8.53 -2.34 -7.86
CA GLY A 177 8.65 -0.98 -7.37
C GLY A 177 8.46 -0.87 -5.85
N PHE A 178 7.65 0.07 -5.40
CA PHE A 178 7.30 0.26 -3.99
C PHE A 178 6.64 -0.96 -3.31
N MET A 179 5.99 -1.86 -4.08
CA MET A 179 5.29 -3.04 -3.52
C MET A 179 6.26 -4.06 -2.90
N LYS A 180 7.57 -3.93 -3.16
CA LYS A 180 8.61 -4.69 -2.45
C LYS A 180 8.65 -4.39 -0.95
N VAL A 181 8.15 -3.22 -0.53
CA VAL A 181 8.19 -2.74 0.86
C VAL A 181 6.80 -2.61 1.46
N TYR A 182 5.82 -2.11 0.70
CA TYR A 182 4.49 -1.83 1.23
C TYR A 182 3.38 -2.00 0.18
N VAL A 183 2.26 -2.59 0.59
CA VAL A 183 1.01 -2.62 -0.17
C VAL A 183 -0.13 -2.19 0.75
N GLU A 184 -0.88 -1.15 0.37
CA GLU A 184 -2.04 -0.66 1.12
C GLU A 184 -3.19 -1.67 1.08
N SER A 185 -3.89 -1.82 2.20
CA SER A 185 -5.05 -2.71 2.30
C SER A 185 -6.37 -2.02 1.92
N GLN A 186 -7.34 -2.78 1.42
CA GLN A 186 -8.68 -2.31 1.06
C GLN A 186 -9.74 -2.79 2.06
N ASP A 187 -10.76 -1.96 2.32
CA ASP A 187 -11.82 -2.19 3.33
C ASP A 187 -12.92 -3.19 2.91
N ASP A 188 -12.87 -3.71 1.68
CA ASP A 188 -14.00 -4.45 1.12
C ASP A 188 -14.04 -5.90 1.66
N ASP A 189 -15.19 -6.42 2.11
CA ASP A 189 -15.36 -7.85 2.46
C ASP A 189 -15.20 -8.76 1.22
N ASN A 190 -15.20 -8.18 0.02
CA ASN A 190 -14.76 -8.83 -1.21
C ASN A 190 -13.22 -8.77 -1.41
N ALA A 191 -12.42 -8.34 -0.43
CA ALA A 191 -10.97 -8.23 -0.51
C ALA A 191 -10.26 -9.57 -0.71
N GLU A 192 -10.89 -10.71 -0.34
CA GLU A 192 -10.44 -12.04 -0.78
C GLU A 192 -10.45 -12.21 -2.31
N LYS A 193 -11.10 -11.30 -3.04
CA LYS A 193 -11.12 -11.25 -4.51
C LYS A 193 -10.27 -10.14 -5.13
N THR A 194 -9.75 -9.17 -4.39
CA THR A 194 -8.97 -8.04 -4.97
C THR A 194 -7.53 -7.95 -4.48
N GLU A 195 -7.20 -8.44 -3.28
CA GLU A 195 -5.80 -8.40 -2.80
C GLU A 195 -4.95 -9.56 -3.34
N THR A 196 -5.58 -10.60 -3.91
CA THR A 196 -4.89 -11.79 -4.44
C THR A 196 -5.41 -12.34 -5.79
N LYS A 197 -6.55 -11.88 -6.36
CA LYS A 197 -7.00 -12.39 -7.68
C LYS A 197 -6.66 -11.51 -8.87
N ASP A 198 -6.47 -10.20 -8.69
CA ASP A 198 -5.99 -9.35 -9.78
C ASP A 198 -4.46 -9.47 -9.94
N SER A 199 -3.73 -9.94 -8.92
CA SER A 199 -2.26 -10.03 -8.94
C SER A 199 -1.67 -11.26 -9.62
N ASP A 200 -2.40 -12.35 -9.86
CA ASP A 200 -1.79 -13.59 -10.36
C ASP A 200 -2.65 -14.41 -11.35
N ARG A 201 -3.69 -13.82 -11.97
CA ARG A 201 -4.34 -14.50 -13.10
C ARG A 201 -3.51 -14.32 -14.37
N ILE A 202 -2.53 -15.21 -14.53
CA ILE A 202 -1.79 -15.37 -15.77
C ILE A 202 -2.75 -15.91 -16.82
N LEU A 203 -3.12 -15.07 -17.79
CA LEU A 203 -3.84 -15.52 -18.95
C LEU A 203 -2.88 -16.23 -19.92
N PRO A 204 -3.27 -17.37 -20.51
CA PRO A 204 -2.42 -18.09 -21.45
C PRO A 204 -2.14 -17.25 -22.69
N ALA A 205 -1.03 -17.54 -23.36
CA ALA A 205 -0.73 -16.93 -24.65
C ALA A 205 -1.68 -17.49 -25.73
N LEU A 206 -2.66 -16.68 -26.13
CA LEU A 206 -3.62 -16.98 -27.19
C LEU A 206 -3.50 -15.96 -28.33
N LYS A 207 -4.02 -16.32 -29.51
CA LYS A 207 -4.07 -15.43 -30.68
C LYS A 207 -5.49 -14.94 -30.95
N LYS A 208 -5.60 -13.69 -31.42
CA LYS A 208 -6.88 -13.16 -31.91
C LYS A 208 -7.43 -14.08 -33.01
N GLY A 209 -8.73 -14.38 -32.95
CA GLY A 209 -9.42 -15.28 -33.88
C GLY A 209 -9.35 -16.76 -33.50
N GLU A 210 -8.65 -17.12 -32.44
CA GLU A 210 -8.55 -18.51 -31.98
C GLU A 210 -9.90 -19.06 -31.49
N ASN A 211 -10.20 -20.30 -31.86
CA ASN A 211 -11.37 -21.02 -31.38
C ASN A 211 -11.05 -21.59 -29.99
N LEU A 212 -11.90 -21.28 -29.02
CA LEU A 212 -11.77 -21.77 -27.65
C LEU A 212 -12.82 -22.84 -27.40
N ASN A 213 -12.42 -23.91 -26.73
CA ASN A 213 -13.32 -24.99 -26.33
C ASN A 213 -14.04 -24.60 -25.05
N LEU A 214 -15.37 -24.70 -25.06
CA LEU A 214 -16.16 -24.60 -23.85
C LEU A 214 -15.98 -25.87 -23.03
N LEU A 215 -15.40 -25.74 -21.83
CA LEU A 215 -15.22 -26.87 -20.92
C LEU A 215 -16.41 -27.02 -19.97
N GLU A 216 -16.85 -25.91 -19.37
CA GLU A 216 -17.92 -25.88 -18.38
C GLU A 216 -18.67 -24.55 -18.43
N ILE A 217 -19.96 -24.56 -18.10
CA ILE A 217 -20.74 -23.37 -17.78
C ILE A 217 -21.23 -23.52 -16.34
N SER A 218 -20.82 -22.62 -15.46
CA SER A 218 -21.30 -22.54 -14.08
C SER A 218 -22.18 -21.29 -13.93
N PRO A 219 -23.52 -21.44 -13.90
CA PRO A 219 -24.42 -20.31 -13.69
C PRO A 219 -24.31 -19.80 -12.26
N GLU A 220 -23.93 -18.53 -12.10
CA GLU A 220 -23.91 -17.86 -10.80
C GLU A 220 -25.06 -16.85 -10.72
N GLN A 221 -25.81 -16.90 -9.61
CA GLN A 221 -26.79 -15.89 -9.26
C GLN A 221 -26.24 -15.02 -8.15
N HIS A 222 -26.22 -13.71 -8.38
CA HIS A 222 -25.77 -12.72 -7.40
C HIS A 222 -26.97 -11.89 -6.93
N PHE A 223 -26.97 -11.54 -5.66
CA PHE A 223 -27.95 -10.62 -5.07
C PHE A 223 -27.25 -9.32 -4.69
N THR A 224 -27.93 -8.20 -4.87
CA THR A 224 -27.46 -6.91 -4.36
C THR A 224 -27.39 -6.97 -2.84
N GLN A 225 -26.21 -6.71 -2.29
CA GLN A 225 -26.02 -6.60 -0.86
C GLN A 225 -26.35 -5.18 -0.40
N PRO A 226 -26.88 -4.98 0.82
CA PRO A 226 -26.98 -3.66 1.41
C PRO A 226 -25.57 -3.07 1.60
N PRO A 227 -25.44 -1.74 1.70
CA PRO A 227 -24.16 -1.10 2.03
C PRO A 227 -23.54 -1.70 3.30
N ALA A 228 -22.24 -1.98 3.25
CA ALA A 228 -21.51 -2.50 4.41
C ALA A 228 -21.59 -1.52 5.59
N ARG A 229 -21.61 -2.06 6.81
CA ARG A 229 -21.51 -1.24 8.03
C ARG A 229 -20.12 -0.64 8.14
N PHE A 230 -20.01 0.49 8.83
CA PHE A 230 -18.71 1.13 9.08
C PHE A 230 -17.83 0.26 9.98
N THR A 231 -16.63 -0.05 9.51
CA THR A 231 -15.49 -0.43 10.37
C THR A 231 -14.91 0.81 11.04
N GLU A 232 -14.05 0.65 12.04
CA GLU A 232 -13.32 1.79 12.62
C GLU A 232 -12.47 2.52 11.57
N ALA A 233 -11.86 1.79 10.62
CA ALA A 233 -11.13 2.39 9.51
C ALA A 233 -12.05 3.25 8.61
N MET A 234 -13.21 2.70 8.22
CA MET A 234 -14.18 3.43 7.40
C MET A 234 -14.70 4.67 8.13
N LEU A 235 -14.97 4.56 9.43
CA LEU A 235 -15.46 5.68 10.24
C LEU A 235 -14.42 6.81 10.33
N VAL A 236 -13.14 6.48 10.53
CA VAL A 236 -12.04 7.46 10.53
C VAL A 236 -11.83 8.10 9.16
N LYS A 237 -12.17 7.42 8.07
CA LYS A 237 -12.09 7.97 6.71
C LYS A 237 -13.22 8.96 6.42
N GLU A 238 -14.40 8.68 6.96
CA GLU A 238 -15.62 9.47 6.75
C GLU A 238 -15.63 10.77 7.57
N LEU A 239 -15.08 10.74 8.78
CA LEU A 239 -14.94 11.89 9.68
C LEU A 239 -13.73 12.78 9.33
#